data_AF-E8KCQ4-F1
#
_entry.id   AF-E8KCQ4-F1
#
_cell.length_a   1.000
_cell.length_b   1.000
_cell.length_c   1.000
_cell.angle_alpha   90.00
_cell.angle_beta   90.00
_cell.angle_gamma   90.00
#
_symmetry.space_group_name_H-M   'P 1'
#
loop_
_entity.id
_entity.type
_entity.pdbx_description
1 polymer ?
#
loop_
_entity_poly.entity_id
_entity_poly.type
_entity_poly.pdbx_seq_one_letter_code
_entity_poly.pdbx_strand_id
1 'polypeptide(L)'
;MNLLILLGIFTAFLALAFALLHLLISLSELRKGKNTLGNRLLFIGGSLATISLIFYFLLPIVALFIWLIGCGLICYGAYWNGKHKENFNPAHHVIRAGIALVLTLLLALI
;
A
#
# COMPACT_ATOMS: atom_id res chain seq x y z
N MET A 1 -8.05 -17.10 21.45
CA MET A 1 -8.16 -17.73 20.12
C MET A 1 -9.02 -16.91 19.17
N ASN A 2 -10.32 -16.72 19.45
CA ASN A 2 -11.25 -16.06 18.51
C ASN A 2 -10.90 -14.59 18.20
N LEU A 3 -10.42 -13.82 19.19
CA LEU A 3 -10.03 -12.42 18.97
C LEU A 3 -8.82 -12.27 18.04
N LEU A 4 -7.82 -13.15 18.17
CA LEU A 4 -6.60 -13.12 17.34
C LEU A 4 -6.92 -13.48 15.88
N ILE A 5 -7.77 -14.48 15.67
CA ILE A 5 -8.25 -14.88 14.34
C ILE A 5 -9.04 -13.74 13.69
N LEU A 6 -9.93 -13.10 14.45
CA LEU A 6 -10.71 -11.96 13.97
C LEU A 6 -9.79 -10.78 13.60
N LEU A 7 -8.81 -10.46 14.44
CA LEU A 7 -7.80 -9.43 14.17
C LEU A 7 -6.99 -9.75 12.90
N GLY A 8 -6.61 -11.00 12.70
CA GLY A 8 -5.92 -11.48 11.50
C GLY A 8 -6.73 -11.23 10.23
N ILE A 9 -8.00 -11.62 10.23
CA ILE A 9 -8.92 -11.44 9.10
C ILE A 9 -9.11 -9.94 8.79
N PHE A 10 -9.36 -9.13 9.81
CA PHE A 10 -9.52 -7.68 9.60
C PHE A 10 -8.24 -7.03 9.08
N THR A 11 -7.08 -7.40 9.61
CA THR A 11 -5.78 -6.87 9.17
C THR A 11 -5.53 -7.20 7.70
N ALA A 12 -5.72 -8.47 7.30
CA ALA A 12 -5.57 -8.90 5.92
C ALA A 12 -6.53 -8.15 4.98
N PHE A 13 -7.79 -7.97 5.39
CA PHE A 13 -8.78 -7.24 4.60
C PHE A 13 -8.41 -5.76 4.44
N LEU A 14 -7.98 -5.09 5.51
CA LEU A 14 -7.56 -3.68 5.48
C LEU A 14 -6.28 -3.50 4.66
N ALA A 15 -5.31 -4.41 4.78
CA ALA A 15 -4.09 -4.40 3.99
C ALA A 15 -4.40 -4.57 2.49
N LEU A 16 -5.27 -5.51 2.15
CA LEU A 16 -5.70 -5.73 0.77
C LEU A 16 -6.44 -4.49 0.23
N ALA A 17 -7.37 -3.92 1.00
CA ALA A 17 -8.08 -2.70 0.60
C ALA A 17 -7.13 -1.53 0.35
N PHE A 18 -6.11 -1.35 1.21
CA PHE A 18 -5.09 -0.32 1.03
C PHE A 18 -4.32 -0.52 -0.29
N ALA A 19 -3.85 -1.74 -0.57
CA ALA A 19 -3.10 -2.04 -1.79
C ALA A 19 -3.95 -1.84 -3.06
N LEU A 20 -5.17 -2.39 -3.06
CA LEU A 20 -6.08 -2.33 -4.20
C LEU A 20 -6.56 -0.90 -4.50
N LEU A 21 -6.83 -0.09 -3.48
CA LEU A 21 -7.25 1.30 -3.69
C LEU A 21 -6.19 2.09 -4.45
N HIS A 22 -4.91 1.96 -4.05
CA HIS A 22 -3.80 2.63 -4.73
C HIS A 22 -3.54 2.07 -6.13
N LEU A 23 -3.70 0.76 -6.30
CA LEU A 23 -3.61 0.12 -7.61
C LEU A 23 -4.70 0.64 -8.56
N LEU A 24 -5.95 0.72 -8.11
CA LEU A 24 -7.07 1.24 -8.89
C LEU A 24 -6.90 2.71 -9.26
N ILE A 25 -6.44 3.55 -8.32
CA ILE A 25 -6.16 4.96 -8.58
C ILE A 25 -5.08 5.11 -9.66
N SER A 26 -3.97 4.39 -9.51
CA SER A 26 -2.88 4.43 -10.49
C SER A 26 -3.30 3.91 -11.85
N LEU A 27 -4.02 2.79 -11.91
CA LEU A 27 -4.57 2.23 -13.15
C LEU A 27 -5.53 3.20 -13.85
N SER A 28 -6.40 3.89 -13.09
CA SER A 28 -7.30 4.90 -13.64
C SER A 28 -6.52 6.04 -14.29
N GLU A 29 -5.49 6.57 -13.62
CA GLU A 29 -4.69 7.66 -14.16
C GLU A 29 -3.80 7.21 -15.32
N LEU A 30 -3.22 6.00 -15.28
CA LEU A 30 -2.46 5.42 -16.39
C LEU A 30 -3.35 5.19 -17.62
N ARG A 31 -4.58 4.70 -17.42
CA ARG A 31 -5.57 4.54 -18.51
C ARG A 31 -5.96 5.88 -19.15
N LYS A 32 -5.93 6.97 -18.39
CA LYS A 32 -6.10 8.35 -18.92
C LYS A 32 -4.84 8.90 -19.60
N GLY A 33 -3.80 8.09 -19.82
CA GLY A 33 -2.54 8.49 -20.45
C GLY A 33 -1.58 9.25 -19.52
N LYS A 34 -1.89 9.38 -18.22
CA LYS A 34 -1.05 10.13 -17.27
C LYS A 34 0.08 9.26 -16.72
N ASN A 35 1.12 9.07 -17.52
CA ASN A 35 2.31 8.28 -17.17
C ASN A 35 3.34 9.06 -16.33
N THR A 36 2.91 9.71 -15.24
CA THR A 36 3.85 10.37 -14.32
C THR A 36 4.69 9.34 -13.56
N LEU A 37 5.87 9.75 -13.09
CA LEU A 37 6.70 8.91 -12.20
C LEU A 37 5.89 8.44 -10.99
N GLY A 38 5.14 9.35 -10.37
CA GLY A 38 4.30 9.02 -9.22
C GLY A 38 3.25 7.95 -9.54
N ASN A 39 2.52 8.06 -10.66
CA ASN A 39 1.54 7.04 -11.07
C ASN A 39 2.18 5.67 -11.34
N ARG A 40 3.38 5.62 -11.95
CA ARG A 40 4.12 4.37 -12.14
C ARG A 40 4.55 3.76 -10.80
N LEU A 41 5.00 4.58 -9.86
CA LEU A 41 5.38 4.15 -8.51
C LEU A 41 4.18 3.63 -7.71
N LEU A 42 3.02 4.30 -7.77
CA LEU A 42 1.79 3.78 -7.16
C LEU A 42 1.39 2.43 -7.76
N PHE A 43 1.51 2.28 -9.07
CA PHE A 43 1.14 1.04 -9.76
C PHE A 43 2.05 -0.12 -9.37
N ILE A 44 3.37 0.09 -9.41
CA ILE A 44 4.36 -0.93 -9.02
C ILE A 44 4.23 -1.24 -7.53
N GLY A 45 4.13 -0.21 -6.68
CA GLY A 45 3.97 -0.38 -5.24
C GLY A 45 2.68 -1.10 -4.85
N GLY A 46 1.56 -0.73 -5.46
CA GLY A 46 0.26 -1.40 -5.29
C GLY A 46 0.29 -2.86 -5.73
N SER A 47 0.97 -3.15 -6.84
CA SER A 47 1.15 -4.52 -7.33
C SER A 47 1.99 -5.35 -6.37
N LEU A 48 3.13 -4.81 -5.90
CA LEU A 48 4.00 -5.49 -4.92
C LEU A 48 3.27 -5.74 -3.60
N ALA A 49 2.55 -4.74 -3.08
CA ALA A 49 1.78 -4.89 -1.84
C ALA A 49 0.68 -5.97 -1.97
N THR A 50 0.00 -6.03 -3.13
CA THR A 50 -1.01 -7.07 -3.39
C THR A 50 -0.38 -8.46 -3.49
N ILE A 51 0.72 -8.58 -4.23
CA ILE A 51 1.48 -9.82 -4.40
C ILE A 51 2.02 -10.32 -3.05
N SER A 52 2.53 -9.41 -2.22
CA SER A 52 2.98 -9.71 -0.86
C SER A 52 1.91 -10.43 -0.05
N LEU A 53 0.66 -9.93 -0.04
CA LEU A 53 -0.43 -10.54 0.73
C LEU A 53 -0.78 -11.94 0.23
N ILE A 54 -0.65 -12.21 -1.07
CA ILE A 54 -0.83 -13.56 -1.63
C ILE A 54 0.26 -14.50 -1.11
N PHE A 55 1.51 -14.04 -1.08
CA PHE A 55 2.65 -14.84 -0.60
C PHE A 55 2.76 -14.92 0.92
N TYR A 56 1.99 -14.13 1.66
CA TYR A 56 2.06 -14.04 3.13
C TYR A 56 1.91 -15.41 3.81
N PHE A 57 1.00 -16.25 3.32
CA PHE A 57 0.75 -17.58 3.88
C PHE A 57 1.84 -18.61 3.58
N LEU A 58 2.67 -18.39 2.55
CA LEU A 58 3.73 -19.32 2.15
C LEU A 58 5.09 -18.89 2.73
N LEU A 59 5.39 -17.59 2.66
CA LEU A 59 6.70 -17.02 2.98
C LEU A 59 6.51 -15.69 3.73
N PRO A 60 6.05 -15.71 5.00
CA PRO A 60 5.60 -14.50 5.71
C PRO A 60 6.69 -13.43 5.84
N ILE A 61 7.94 -13.84 6.14
CA ILE A 61 9.07 -12.91 6.25
C ILE A 61 9.36 -12.21 4.91
N VAL A 62 9.42 -12.99 3.82
CA VAL A 62 9.67 -12.46 2.48
C VAL A 62 8.52 -11.54 2.04
N ALA A 63 7.29 -11.97 2.32
CA ALA A 63 6.10 -11.17 2.06
C ALA A 63 6.14 -9.83 2.79
N LEU A 64 6.54 -9.78 4.07
CA LEU A 64 6.67 -8.53 4.82
C LEU A 64 7.69 -7.55 4.20
N PHE A 65 8.83 -8.05 3.69
CA PHE A 65 9.77 -7.18 2.97
C PHE A 65 9.17 -6.64 1.66
N ILE A 66 8.48 -7.48 0.89
CA ILE A 66 7.79 -7.04 -0.33
C ILE A 66 6.68 -6.02 0.01
N TRP A 67 5.97 -6.23 1.11
CA TRP A 67 4.94 -5.31 1.62
C TRP A 67 5.52 -3.95 1.95
N LEU A 68 6.62 -3.90 2.70
CA LEU A 68 7.33 -2.67 3.07
C LEU A 68 7.78 -1.90 1.83
N ILE A 69 8.40 -2.58 0.86
CA ILE A 69 8.81 -1.98 -0.41
C ILE A 69 7.59 -1.43 -1.15
N GLY A 70 6.52 -2.23 -1.25
CA GLY A 70 5.27 -1.82 -1.89
C GLY A 70 4.66 -0.57 -1.25
N CYS A 71 4.54 -0.56 0.07
CA CYS A 71 4.05 0.59 0.84
C CYS A 71 4.93 1.83 0.67
N GLY A 72 6.26 1.67 0.69
CA GLY A 72 7.21 2.74 0.45
C GLY A 72 7.02 3.39 -0.93
N LEU A 73 6.90 2.57 -1.97
CA LEU A 73 6.64 3.03 -3.34
C LEU A 73 5.28 3.73 -3.49
N ILE A 74 4.23 3.21 -2.85
CA ILE A 74 2.90 3.84 -2.82
C ILE A 74 2.97 5.22 -2.18
N CYS A 75 3.60 5.31 -0.99
CA CYS A 75 3.69 6.56 -0.24
C CYS A 75 4.52 7.60 -0.99
N TYR A 76 5.68 7.19 -1.50
CA TYR A 76 6.57 8.07 -2.25
C TYR A 76 5.96 8.51 -3.58
N GLY A 77 5.37 7.60 -4.35
CA GLY A 77 4.73 7.94 -5.62
C GLY A 77 3.56 8.93 -5.42
N ALA A 78 2.82 8.80 -4.33
CA ALA A 78 1.73 9.71 -4.02
C ALA A 78 2.22 11.07 -3.55
N TYR A 79 3.25 11.10 -2.71
CA TYR A 79 3.96 12.32 -2.34
C TYR A 79 4.45 13.05 -3.60
N TRP A 80 5.08 12.33 -4.54
CA TRP A 80 5.57 12.89 -5.80
C TRP A 80 4.45 13.50 -6.64
N ASN A 81 3.33 12.77 -6.78
CA ASN A 81 2.15 13.26 -7.48
C ASN A 81 1.50 14.48 -6.81
N GLY A 82 1.44 14.51 -5.47
CA GLY A 82 0.91 15.64 -4.71
C GLY A 82 1.77 16.89 -4.88
N LYS A 83 3.10 16.74 -4.82
CA LYS A 83 4.05 17.84 -5.04
C LYS A 83 3.96 18.43 -6.45
N HIS A 84 3.76 17.59 -7.48
CA HIS A 84 3.68 18.04 -8.89
C HIS A 84 2.34 18.66 -9.29
N LYS A 85 1.26 18.38 -8.55
CA LYS A 85 -0.09 18.92 -8.83
C LYS A 85 -0.41 20.18 -8.02
N GLU A 86 0.56 20.73 -7.27
CA GLU A 86 0.41 21.85 -6.30
C GLU A 86 -0.66 21.68 -5.20
N ASN A 87 -1.46 20.60 -5.25
CA ASN A 87 -2.44 20.22 -4.23
C ASN A 87 -1.80 19.30 -3.17
N PHE A 88 -0.69 19.75 -2.59
CA PHE A 88 0.05 18.98 -1.60
C PHE A 88 -0.53 19.22 -0.20
N ASN A 89 -1.30 18.26 0.31
CA ASN A 89 -1.74 18.25 1.70
C ASN A 89 -0.85 17.33 2.54
N PRO A 90 0.11 17.87 3.33
CA PRO A 90 1.04 17.06 4.11
C PRO A 90 0.34 16.15 5.11
N ALA A 91 -0.78 16.58 5.70
CA ALA A 91 -1.54 15.77 6.65
C ALA A 91 -2.04 14.47 6.03
N HIS A 92 -2.51 14.51 4.78
CA HIS A 92 -2.97 13.33 4.06
C HIS A 92 -1.83 12.32 3.78
N HIS A 93 -0.62 12.81 3.54
CA HIS A 93 0.55 11.94 3.36
C HIS A 93 1.02 11.32 4.68
N VAL A 94 0.99 12.07 5.78
CA VAL A 94 1.30 11.56 7.12
C VAL A 94 0.29 10.50 7.55
N ILE A 95 -1.01 10.74 7.34
CA ILE A 95 -2.06 9.76 7.66
C ILE A 95 -1.85 8.47 6.84
N ARG A 96 -1.51 8.58 5.55
CA ARG A 96 -1.22 7.41 4.71
C ARG A 96 -0.03 6.61 5.22
N ALA A 97 1.07 7.28 5.57
CA ALA A 97 2.25 6.62 6.14
C ALA A 97 1.92 5.96 7.48
N GLY A 98 1.13 6.63 8.33
CA GLY A 98 0.63 6.07 9.59
C GLY A 98 -0.19 4.80 9.39
N ILE A 99 -1.14 4.80 8.46
CA ILE A 99 -1.95 3.61 8.13
C ILE A 99 -1.04 2.48 7.62
N ALA A 100 -0.11 2.77 6.70
CA ALA A 100 0.82 1.76 6.20
C ALA A 100 1.69 1.16 7.31
N LEU A 101 2.16 1.98 8.26
CA LEU A 101 2.95 1.53 9.40
C LEU A 101 2.13 0.66 10.35
N VAL A 102 0.91 1.07 10.71
CA VAL A 102 0.01 0.28 11.56
C VAL A 102 -0.30 -1.07 10.91
N LEU A 103 -0.64 -1.10 9.62
CA LEU A 103 -0.89 -2.34 8.89
C LEU A 103 0.34 -3.25 8.86
N THR A 104 1.52 -2.67 8.67
CA THR A 104 2.77 -3.44 8.66
C THR A 104 3.07 -4.06 10.03
N LEU A 105 2.89 -3.29 11.10
CA LEU A 105 3.07 -3.81 12.46
C LEU A 105 2.06 -4.90 12.79
N LEU A 106 0.79 -4.72 12.41
CA LEU A 106 -0.24 -5.73 12.61
C LEU A 106 0.10 -7.01 11.85
N LEU A 107 0.48 -6.90 10.57
CA LEU A 107 0.93 -8.06 9.79
C LEU A 107 2.12 -8.73 10.47
N ALA A 108 3.14 -7.99 10.90
CA ALA A 108 4.31 -8.58 11.57
C ALA A 108 4.01 -9.29 12.90
N LEU A 109 2.88 -8.97 13.54
CA LEU A 109 2.45 -9.55 14.83
C LEU A 109 1.52 -10.76 14.68
N ILE A 110 1.00 -11.04 13.48
CA ILE A 110 0.05 -12.14 13.17
C ILE A 110 0.79 -13.29 12.49
#